data_AF-B5H4J9-F1
#
_entry.id   AF-B5H4J9-F1
#
_cell.length_a   1.000
_cell.length_b   1.000
_cell.length_c   1.000
_cell.angle_alpha   90.00
_cell.angle_beta   90.00
_cell.angle_gamma   90.00
#
_symmetry.space_group_name_H-M   'P 1'
#
loop_
_entity.id
_entity.type
_entity.pdbx_description
1 polymer ?
#
loop_
_entity_poly.entity_id
_entity_poly.type
_entity_poly.pdbx_seq_one_letter_code
_entity_poly.pdbx_strand_id
1 'polypeptide(L)'
;MQHRDITAGQGREATAAGTPDMNEVVGRDDLLLVTLDTLRFDVAAELAAAGRLPNLARHLPGGVWEKRHAPGSFTYASHQAMFAGFLPTPAEQGPHPRLFAARFAGSETTAGRTFVFDTPDLVSALAGAGYRTVCIGGVGFFNKQGPLGSVLPGMFQESHWEPSFSVASPSSFEAQVERAEQVVASLPRERRLFLFVNVPSLHQPNWFHLPGATRADGDSRETHAAALEYVDRHIGRLFAAASSRRRCFAIVCSDHGTAYGDGGFTGHRLGHEAVWTVPYAHFFLEASA
;
A
#
# COMPACT_ATOMS: atom_id res chain seq x y z
N MET A 1 -27.54 13.11 -47.20
CA MET A 1 -28.49 13.86 -46.34
C MET A 1 -28.86 12.90 -45.21
N GLN A 2 -28.42 13.02 -43.96
CA GLN A 2 -27.82 14.10 -43.18
C GLN A 2 -26.81 13.52 -42.19
N HIS A 3 -25.68 14.20 -42.04
CA HIS A 3 -24.84 14.16 -40.86
C HIS A 3 -25.68 14.45 -39.61
N ARG A 4 -25.46 13.70 -38.53
CA ARG A 4 -25.76 14.18 -37.18
C ARG A 4 -24.47 14.22 -36.40
N ASP A 5 -23.97 15.44 -36.28
CA ASP A 5 -22.96 15.86 -35.34
C ASP A 5 -23.38 15.45 -33.93
N ILE A 6 -22.56 14.64 -33.27
CA ILE A 6 -22.63 14.48 -31.83
C ILE A 6 -21.75 15.60 -31.27
N THR A 7 -22.39 16.74 -31.01
CA THR A 7 -21.80 17.84 -30.24
C THR A 7 -21.27 17.30 -28.92
N ALA A 8 -19.98 17.50 -28.70
CA ALA A 8 -19.30 17.32 -27.43
C ALA A 8 -20.08 18.08 -26.34
N GLY A 9 -20.78 17.35 -25.50
CA GLY A 9 -21.28 17.87 -24.24
C GLY A 9 -20.06 18.20 -23.38
N GLN A 10 -19.80 19.50 -23.23
CA GLN A 10 -18.98 20.03 -22.14
C GLN A 10 -19.67 19.66 -20.83
N GLY A 11 -19.40 18.44 -20.34
CA GLY A 11 -19.66 18.07 -18.97
C GLY A 11 -18.79 18.98 -18.11
N ARG A 12 -19.42 19.92 -17.42
CA ARG A 12 -18.79 20.65 -16.32
C ARG A 12 -18.13 19.62 -15.41
N GLU A 13 -16.80 19.58 -15.39
CA GLU A 13 -16.03 18.90 -14.36
C GLU A 13 -16.50 19.46 -13.02
N ALA A 14 -17.32 18.68 -12.32
CA ALA A 14 -17.42 18.81 -10.90
C ALA A 14 -16.02 18.48 -10.37
N THR A 15 -15.26 19.51 -10.01
CA THR A 15 -13.99 19.37 -9.32
C THR A 15 -14.27 18.63 -8.02
N ALA A 16 -14.02 17.32 -8.01
CA ALA A 16 -14.00 16.54 -6.78
C ALA A 16 -12.84 17.08 -5.92
N ALA A 17 -13.16 18.02 -5.02
CA ALA A 17 -12.25 18.47 -4.00
C ALA A 17 -11.80 17.24 -3.20
N GLY A 18 -10.58 16.73 -3.46
CA GLY A 18 -10.02 15.59 -2.73
C GLY A 18 -9.11 14.67 -3.54
N THR A 19 -9.27 14.53 -4.87
CA THR A 19 -8.40 13.62 -5.65
C THR A 19 -7.10 14.33 -6.07
N PRO A 20 -5.91 13.83 -5.67
CA PRO A 20 -4.63 14.44 -6.05
C PRO A 20 -4.40 14.38 -7.56
N ASP A 21 -3.66 15.36 -8.11
CA ASP A 21 -3.22 15.32 -9.50
C ASP A 21 -1.91 14.54 -9.58
N MET A 22 -1.97 13.30 -10.05
CA MET A 22 -0.77 12.49 -10.09
C MET A 22 0.20 12.94 -11.19
N ASN A 23 -0.24 13.75 -12.15
CA ASN A 23 0.66 14.39 -13.12
C ASN A 23 1.50 15.50 -12.48
N GLU A 24 1.01 16.14 -11.41
CA GLU A 24 1.79 17.13 -10.66
C GLU A 24 2.67 16.49 -9.58
N VAL A 25 2.18 15.43 -8.94
CA VAL A 25 2.91 14.71 -7.88
C VAL A 25 4.13 14.00 -8.45
N VAL A 26 3.96 13.24 -9.54
CA VAL A 26 5.05 12.50 -10.17
C VAL A 26 6.02 13.48 -10.84
N GLY A 27 7.29 13.42 -10.44
CA GLY A 27 8.34 14.35 -10.87
C GLY A 27 8.64 15.44 -9.85
N ARG A 28 7.78 15.64 -8.84
CA ARG A 28 7.94 16.66 -7.81
C ARG A 28 8.17 16.08 -6.41
N ASP A 29 7.28 15.20 -5.98
CA ASP A 29 7.22 14.66 -4.62
C ASP A 29 7.92 13.29 -4.51
N ASP A 30 8.37 12.92 -3.31
CA ASP A 30 8.75 11.53 -3.03
C ASP A 30 7.47 10.69 -2.92
N LEU A 31 7.55 9.40 -3.20
CA LEU A 31 6.42 8.48 -3.16
C LEU A 31 6.69 7.38 -2.13
N LEU A 32 5.72 7.13 -1.26
CA LEU A 32 5.74 6.03 -0.31
C LEU A 32 4.52 5.14 -0.56
N LEU A 33 4.74 3.85 -0.81
CA LEU A 33 3.68 2.83 -0.84
C LEU A 33 3.93 1.82 0.28
N VAL A 34 3.04 1.81 1.27
CA VAL A 34 3.05 0.85 2.38
C VAL A 34 1.91 -0.15 2.18
N THR A 35 2.27 -1.41 2.07
CA THR A 35 1.30 -2.51 2.11
C THR A 35 1.38 -3.19 3.47
N LEU A 36 0.28 -3.13 4.22
CA LEU A 36 0.09 -3.83 5.48
C LEU A 36 -0.39 -5.23 5.12
N ASP A 37 0.55 -6.17 4.96
CA ASP A 37 0.26 -7.48 4.39
C ASP A 37 -0.81 -8.18 5.21
N THR A 38 -1.87 -8.61 4.50
CA THR A 38 -3.03 -9.34 5.02
C THR A 38 -3.99 -8.59 5.97
N LEU A 39 -3.83 -7.27 6.15
CA LEU A 39 -4.69 -6.46 7.02
C LEU A 39 -6.17 -6.43 6.57
N ARG A 40 -7.06 -6.88 7.45
CA ARG A 40 -8.52 -6.80 7.25
C ARG A 40 -9.06 -5.38 7.46
N PHE A 41 -10.04 -4.98 6.64
CA PHE A 41 -10.71 -3.68 6.80
C PHE A 41 -11.45 -3.52 8.13
N ASP A 42 -12.19 -4.55 8.57
CA ASP A 42 -13.00 -4.47 9.79
C ASP A 42 -12.14 -4.21 11.03
N VAL A 43 -10.99 -4.89 11.14
CA VAL A 43 -10.03 -4.66 12.23
C VAL A 43 -9.42 -3.26 12.15
N ALA A 44 -9.00 -2.81 10.97
CA ALA A 44 -8.42 -1.49 10.78
C ALA A 44 -9.39 -0.36 11.15
N ALA A 45 -10.65 -0.48 10.70
CA ALA A 45 -11.71 0.48 10.97
C ALA A 45 -12.08 0.52 12.46
N GLU A 46 -12.22 -0.65 13.10
CA GLU A 46 -12.52 -0.74 14.54
C GLU A 46 -11.43 -0.08 15.39
N LEU A 47 -10.15 -0.38 15.11
CA LEU A 47 -9.03 0.17 15.88
C LEU A 47 -8.88 1.69 15.67
N ALA A 48 -9.10 2.20 14.46
CA ALA A 48 -9.13 3.63 14.19
C ALA A 48 -10.27 4.32 14.96
N ALA A 49 -11.49 3.79 14.89
CA ALA A 49 -12.65 4.33 15.59
C ALA A 49 -12.49 4.30 17.12
N ALA A 50 -11.80 3.29 17.65
CA ALA A 50 -11.47 3.17 19.07
C ALA A 50 -10.29 4.05 19.52
N GLY A 51 -9.66 4.83 18.62
CA GLY A 51 -8.50 5.67 18.94
C GLY A 51 -7.22 4.88 19.25
N ARG A 52 -7.16 3.61 18.85
CA ARG A 52 -6.02 2.71 19.12
C ARG A 52 -4.90 2.78 18.08
N LEU A 53 -5.10 3.60 17.04
CA LEU A 53 -4.09 3.86 15.99
C LEU A 53 -3.66 5.35 15.97
N PRO A 54 -3.15 5.91 17.07
CA PRO A 54 -2.90 7.35 17.17
C PRO A 54 -1.82 7.88 16.22
N ASN A 55 -0.90 7.04 15.73
CA ASN A 55 0.14 7.47 14.79
C ASN A 55 -0.31 7.42 13.34
N LEU A 56 -1.12 6.42 12.98
CA LEU A 56 -1.64 6.25 11.64
C LEU A 56 -2.90 7.12 11.41
N ALA A 57 -3.87 7.06 12.32
CA ALA A 57 -5.19 7.68 12.15
C ALA A 57 -5.13 9.20 11.95
N ARG A 58 -4.15 9.88 12.55
CA ARG A 58 -3.96 11.33 12.38
C ARG A 58 -3.68 11.76 10.94
N HIS A 59 -3.18 10.85 10.10
CA HIS A 59 -2.87 11.11 8.69
C HIS A 59 -3.99 10.66 7.75
N LEU A 60 -4.92 9.83 8.23
CA LEU A 60 -6.06 9.39 7.44
C LEU A 60 -6.96 10.59 7.11
N PRO A 61 -7.41 10.75 5.85
CA PRO A 61 -8.44 11.72 5.52
C PRO A 61 -9.68 11.52 6.39
N GLY A 62 -10.04 12.54 7.19
CA GLY A 62 -11.16 12.45 8.14
C GLY A 62 -10.94 11.49 9.32
N GLY A 63 -9.72 11.01 9.54
CA GLY A 63 -9.40 10.05 10.60
C GLY A 63 -9.89 8.63 10.34
N VAL A 64 -10.32 8.31 9.11
CA VAL A 64 -10.98 7.04 8.77
C VAL A 64 -10.34 6.35 7.57
N TRP A 65 -10.40 5.02 7.56
CA TRP A 65 -9.99 4.20 6.42
C TRP A 65 -11.07 4.19 5.34
N GLU A 66 -10.66 4.23 4.08
CA GLU A 66 -11.57 3.92 2.98
C GLU A 66 -11.77 2.40 2.87
N LYS A 67 -13.03 1.95 2.75
CA LYS A 67 -13.38 0.56 2.44
C LYS A 67 -13.11 0.29 0.97
N ARG A 68 -12.18 -0.61 0.65
CA ARG A 68 -11.82 -0.95 -0.73
C ARG A 68 -11.76 -2.46 -0.96
N HIS A 69 -11.89 -2.87 -2.21
CA HIS A 69 -11.65 -4.24 -2.66
C HIS A 69 -10.21 -4.40 -3.15
N ALA A 70 -9.54 -5.41 -2.61
CA ALA A 70 -8.21 -5.83 -3.03
C ALA A 70 -8.22 -6.24 -4.52
N PRO A 71 -7.15 -5.97 -5.28
CA PRO A 71 -7.05 -6.38 -6.67
C PRO A 71 -6.71 -7.88 -6.83
N GLY A 72 -6.38 -8.58 -5.74
CA GLY A 72 -6.19 -10.03 -5.70
C GLY A 72 -6.30 -10.57 -4.28
N SER A 73 -6.58 -11.86 -4.13
CA SER A 73 -6.81 -12.50 -2.83
C SER A 73 -5.55 -13.04 -2.13
N PHE A 74 -4.37 -12.71 -2.64
CA PHE A 74 -3.08 -13.08 -2.04
C PHE A 74 -1.95 -12.19 -2.58
N THR A 75 -0.86 -12.12 -1.83
CA THR A 75 0.25 -11.19 -2.02
C THR A 75 0.71 -11.06 -3.47
N TYR A 76 1.10 -12.15 -4.13
CA TYR A 76 1.72 -12.06 -5.47
C TYR A 76 0.79 -11.44 -6.52
N ALA A 77 -0.45 -11.92 -6.61
CA ALA A 77 -1.41 -11.40 -7.57
C ALA A 77 -1.79 -9.95 -7.26
N SER A 78 -1.99 -9.64 -5.98
CA SER A 78 -2.36 -8.28 -5.57
C SER A 78 -1.26 -7.27 -5.91
N HIS A 79 0.00 -7.58 -5.62
CA HIS A 79 1.13 -6.68 -5.90
C HIS A 79 1.44 -6.55 -7.39
N GLN A 80 1.30 -7.60 -8.19
CA GLN A 80 1.38 -7.48 -9.66
C GLN A 80 0.36 -6.47 -10.18
N ALA A 81 -0.88 -6.56 -9.71
CA ALA A 81 -1.94 -5.63 -10.09
C ALA A 81 -1.65 -4.20 -9.61
N MET A 82 -1.21 -4.03 -8.34
CA MET A 82 -0.85 -2.72 -7.81
C MET A 82 0.29 -2.06 -8.58
N PHE A 83 1.35 -2.81 -8.92
CA PHE A 83 2.45 -2.28 -9.73
C PHE A 83 2.05 -2.00 -11.18
N ALA A 84 0.97 -2.61 -11.70
CA ALA A 84 0.36 -2.22 -12.97
C ALA A 84 -0.60 -1.00 -12.85
N GLY A 85 -0.76 -0.42 -11.65
CA GLY A 85 -1.62 0.73 -11.37
C GLY A 85 -3.01 0.39 -10.83
N PHE A 86 -3.32 -0.89 -10.59
CA PHE A 86 -4.56 -1.34 -9.97
C PHE A 86 -4.41 -1.43 -8.45
N LEU A 87 -4.40 -0.27 -7.79
CA LEU A 87 -4.54 -0.17 -6.33
C LEU A 87 -5.90 -0.72 -5.86
N PRO A 88 -6.10 -0.99 -4.56
CA PRO A 88 -7.42 -1.35 -4.06
C PRO A 88 -8.50 -0.36 -4.53
N THR A 89 -9.60 -0.90 -5.04
CA THR A 89 -10.69 -0.14 -5.68
C THR A 89 -11.77 0.19 -4.64
N PRO A 90 -12.38 1.39 -4.61
CA PRO A 90 -13.51 1.67 -3.72
C PRO A 90 -14.56 0.53 -3.72
N ALA A 91 -15.04 0.15 -2.53
CA ALA A 91 -15.98 -0.96 -2.34
C ALA A 91 -17.44 -0.57 -2.69
N GLU A 92 -17.60 0.22 -3.75
CA GLU A 92 -18.86 0.77 -4.24
C GLU A 92 -18.93 0.64 -5.76
N GLN A 93 -20.12 0.78 -6.34
CA GLN A 93 -20.29 0.69 -7.80
C GLN A 93 -19.50 1.80 -8.52
N GLY A 94 -18.74 1.40 -9.55
CA GLY A 94 -17.89 2.30 -10.33
C GLY A 94 -18.60 3.06 -11.45
N PRO A 95 -17.84 3.76 -12.31
CA PRO A 95 -16.38 3.72 -12.45
C PRO A 95 -15.61 4.57 -11.42
N HIS A 96 -14.38 4.16 -11.10
CA HIS A 96 -13.49 4.85 -10.15
C HIS A 96 -12.16 5.23 -10.82
N PRO A 97 -11.79 6.52 -10.91
CA PRO A 97 -10.50 6.95 -11.44
C PRO A 97 -9.31 6.37 -10.67
N ARG A 98 -8.26 5.96 -11.38
CA ARG A 98 -7.02 5.45 -10.77
C ARG A 98 -5.98 6.55 -10.59
N LEU A 99 -5.13 6.42 -9.56
CA LEU A 99 -3.97 7.31 -9.37
C LEU A 99 -2.91 7.09 -10.46
N PHE A 100 -2.69 5.84 -10.82
CA PHE A 100 -1.69 5.42 -11.80
C PHE A 100 -2.33 4.46 -12.80
N ALA A 101 -1.90 4.49 -14.06
CA ALA A 101 -2.39 3.57 -15.08
C ALA A 101 -1.31 3.24 -16.11
N ALA A 102 -0.99 1.95 -16.25
CA ALA A 102 -0.32 1.48 -17.46
C ALA A 102 -1.23 1.74 -18.67
N ARG A 103 -0.67 2.21 -19.78
CA ARG A 103 -1.44 2.42 -21.01
C ARG A 103 -1.77 1.08 -21.66
N PHE A 104 -3.06 0.78 -21.76
CA PHE A 104 -3.58 -0.32 -22.57
C PHE A 104 -4.96 0.04 -23.13
N ALA A 105 -5.33 -0.57 -24.27
CA ALA A 105 -6.62 -0.33 -24.89
C ALA A 105 -7.77 -0.84 -24.01
N GLY A 106 -8.85 -0.06 -23.87
CA GLY A 106 -10.02 -0.44 -23.08
C GLY A 106 -9.95 -0.06 -21.58
N SER A 107 -9.00 0.78 -21.16
CA SER A 107 -9.02 1.34 -19.81
C SER A 107 -10.14 2.38 -19.64
N GLU A 108 -11.17 2.03 -18.89
CA GLU A 108 -12.32 2.92 -18.61
C GLU A 108 -12.13 3.79 -17.35
N THR A 109 -11.07 3.55 -16.57
CA THR A 109 -10.81 4.17 -15.27
C THR A 109 -9.59 5.10 -15.27
N THR A 110 -9.10 5.47 -16.46
CA THR A 110 -8.05 6.47 -16.63
C THR A 110 -8.68 7.84 -16.81
N ALA A 111 -8.35 8.81 -15.95
CA ALA A 111 -8.89 10.17 -15.97
C ALA A 111 -7.78 11.22 -16.17
N GLY A 112 -8.15 12.50 -16.36
CA GLY A 112 -7.19 13.57 -16.63
C GLY A 112 -6.11 13.76 -15.55
N ARG A 113 -6.40 13.39 -14.31
CA ARG A 113 -5.50 13.48 -13.13
C ARG A 113 -4.72 12.18 -12.85
N THR A 114 -4.90 11.15 -13.67
CA THR A 114 -4.19 9.87 -13.57
C THR A 114 -2.81 10.00 -14.19
N PHE A 115 -1.76 9.57 -13.48
CA PHE A 115 -0.43 9.43 -14.08
C PHE A 115 -0.40 8.19 -14.97
N VAL A 116 -0.43 8.41 -16.28
CA VAL A 116 -0.41 7.34 -17.29
C VAL A 116 1.03 7.06 -17.71
N PHE A 117 1.41 5.79 -17.75
CA PHE A 117 2.76 5.36 -18.12
C PHE A 117 2.76 4.26 -19.19
N ASP A 118 3.83 4.20 -19.98
CA ASP A 118 3.99 3.29 -21.12
C ASP A 118 4.95 2.11 -20.85
N THR A 119 5.36 1.93 -19.60
CA THR A 119 6.14 0.77 -19.14
C THR A 119 5.22 -0.36 -18.64
N PRO A 120 5.72 -1.62 -18.54
CA PRO A 120 4.92 -2.74 -18.03
C PRO A 120 4.41 -2.55 -16.60
N ASP A 121 5.10 -1.72 -15.82
CA ASP A 121 4.82 -1.48 -14.41
C ASP A 121 5.21 -0.05 -13.97
N LEU A 122 4.63 0.41 -12.88
CA LEU A 122 4.82 1.70 -12.25
C LEU A 122 6.26 1.88 -11.73
N VAL A 123 6.92 0.81 -11.29
CA VAL A 123 8.28 0.87 -10.75
C VAL A 123 9.25 1.29 -11.86
N SER A 124 9.13 0.67 -13.03
CA SER A 124 9.85 1.03 -14.25
C SER A 124 9.53 2.44 -14.72
N ALA A 125 8.26 2.86 -14.66
CA ALA A 125 7.83 4.21 -15.04
C ALA A 125 8.51 5.28 -14.17
N LEU A 126 8.47 5.08 -12.85
CA LEU A 126 9.06 5.99 -11.87
C LEU A 126 10.58 6.04 -12.00
N ALA A 127 11.23 4.89 -12.22
CA ALA A 127 12.65 4.83 -12.53
C ALA A 127 13.01 5.68 -13.77
N GLY A 128 12.21 5.56 -14.84
CA GLY A 128 12.34 6.39 -16.04
C GLY A 128 12.10 7.89 -15.79
N ALA A 129 11.24 8.23 -14.83
CA ALA A 129 11.00 9.62 -14.37
C ALA A 129 12.06 10.14 -13.38
N GLY A 130 13.19 9.43 -13.23
CA GLY A 130 14.34 9.84 -12.42
C GLY A 130 14.22 9.51 -10.93
N TYR A 131 13.25 8.69 -10.52
CA TYR A 131 13.17 8.19 -9.15
C TYR A 131 14.25 7.13 -8.89
N ARG A 132 14.79 7.11 -7.67
CA ARG A 132 15.37 5.91 -7.07
C ARG A 132 14.21 5.04 -6.58
N THR A 133 14.08 3.83 -7.11
CA THR A 133 13.04 2.89 -6.67
C THR A 133 13.63 1.87 -5.70
N VAL A 134 13.04 1.78 -4.51
CA VAL A 134 13.52 0.93 -3.41
C VAL A 134 12.37 0.09 -2.86
N CYS A 135 12.61 -1.21 -2.70
CA CYS A 135 11.71 -2.14 -2.03
C CYS A 135 12.31 -2.62 -0.70
N ILE A 136 11.55 -2.53 0.38
CA ILE A 136 11.85 -3.19 1.65
C ILE A 136 10.81 -4.31 1.82
N GLY A 137 11.27 -5.55 1.63
CA GLY A 137 10.44 -6.74 1.63
C GLY A 137 10.23 -7.34 3.01
N GLY A 138 9.10 -8.02 3.21
CA GLY A 138 8.82 -8.77 4.46
C GLY A 138 8.41 -10.22 4.21
N VAL A 139 7.32 -10.42 3.45
CA VAL A 139 6.75 -11.76 3.24
C VAL A 139 7.46 -12.58 2.14
N GLY A 140 7.08 -13.85 1.98
CA GLY A 140 7.76 -14.81 1.11
C GLY A 140 7.94 -14.39 -0.35
N PHE A 141 7.05 -13.55 -0.89
CA PHE A 141 7.17 -13.04 -2.27
C PHE A 141 8.16 -11.87 -2.41
N PHE A 142 8.67 -11.36 -1.29
CA PHE A 142 9.65 -10.28 -1.23
C PHE A 142 10.95 -10.66 -0.51
N ASN A 143 11.11 -11.93 -0.12
CA ASN A 143 12.20 -12.36 0.76
C ASN A 143 13.55 -12.61 0.07
N LYS A 144 13.59 -12.64 -1.28
CA LYS A 144 14.81 -12.88 -2.08
C LYS A 144 15.52 -14.21 -1.80
N GLN A 145 14.91 -15.15 -1.06
CA GLN A 145 15.52 -16.44 -0.71
C GLN A 145 15.38 -17.49 -1.81
N GLY A 146 14.54 -17.26 -2.81
CA GLY A 146 14.37 -18.14 -3.97
C GLY A 146 13.93 -17.38 -5.21
N PRO A 147 13.81 -18.06 -6.37
CA PRO A 147 13.48 -17.41 -7.63
C PRO A 147 12.14 -16.66 -7.58
N LEU A 148 11.10 -17.28 -7.02
CA LEU A 148 9.78 -16.66 -6.88
C LEU A 148 9.80 -15.45 -5.93
N GLY A 149 10.47 -15.57 -4.79
CA GLY A 149 10.63 -14.48 -3.80
C GLY A 149 11.53 -13.33 -4.27
N SER A 150 12.11 -13.45 -5.47
CA SER A 150 12.94 -12.42 -6.11
C SER A 150 12.24 -11.72 -7.27
N VAL A 151 11.06 -12.17 -7.70
CA VAL A 151 10.34 -11.58 -8.85
C VAL A 151 9.90 -10.15 -8.56
N LEU A 152 9.10 -9.93 -7.50
CA LEU A 152 8.60 -8.59 -7.16
C LEU A 152 9.73 -7.66 -6.71
N PRO A 153 10.68 -8.07 -5.83
CA PRO A 153 11.85 -7.26 -5.50
C PRO A 153 12.73 -6.91 -6.71
N GLY A 154 12.75 -7.78 -7.73
CA GLY A 154 13.53 -7.59 -8.95
C GLY A 154 13.02 -6.49 -9.87
N MET A 155 11.81 -5.98 -9.63
CA MET A 155 11.26 -4.82 -10.36
C MET A 155 11.89 -3.50 -9.91
N PHE A 156 12.52 -3.47 -8.73
CA PHE A 156 13.09 -2.26 -8.12
C PHE A 156 14.59 -2.16 -8.40
N GLN A 157 15.10 -0.93 -8.50
CA GLN A 157 16.54 -0.71 -8.66
C GLN A 157 17.33 -1.05 -7.39
N GLU A 158 16.66 -1.13 -6.25
CA GLU A 158 17.19 -1.52 -4.95
C GLU A 158 16.14 -2.36 -4.22
N SER A 159 16.57 -3.47 -3.61
CA SER A 159 15.66 -4.24 -2.75
C SER A 159 16.38 -4.87 -1.56
N HIS A 160 15.78 -4.68 -0.39
CA HIS A 160 16.29 -5.13 0.90
C HIS A 160 15.41 -6.23 1.48
N TRP A 161 16.07 -7.26 1.99
CA TRP A 161 15.47 -8.25 2.87
C TRP A 161 16.56 -8.83 3.78
N GLU A 162 16.21 -9.09 5.03
CA GLU A 162 17.03 -9.82 6.00
C GLU A 162 16.11 -10.57 6.98
N PRO A 163 16.59 -11.58 7.72
CA PRO A 163 15.74 -12.41 8.58
C PRO A 163 14.92 -11.61 9.61
N SER A 164 15.45 -10.49 10.10
CA SER A 164 14.74 -9.60 11.03
C SER A 164 13.51 -8.95 10.40
N PHE A 165 13.38 -8.89 9.06
CA PHE A 165 12.19 -8.38 8.35
C PHE A 165 11.16 -9.47 8.07
N SER A 166 11.40 -10.73 8.46
CA SER A 166 10.50 -11.83 8.08
C SER A 166 9.21 -11.85 8.90
N VAL A 167 8.20 -12.58 8.41
CA VAL A 167 6.95 -12.89 9.13
C VAL A 167 7.18 -13.57 10.49
N ALA A 168 8.34 -14.19 10.70
CA ALA A 168 8.66 -14.87 11.96
C ALA A 168 9.30 -13.93 12.99
N SER A 169 9.56 -12.67 12.64
CA SER A 169 10.22 -11.68 13.50
C SER A 169 9.21 -10.79 14.23
N PRO A 170 9.17 -10.83 15.58
CA PRO A 170 8.32 -9.94 16.38
C PRO A 170 8.66 -8.46 16.23
N SER A 171 9.88 -8.13 15.81
CA SER A 171 10.36 -6.75 15.58
C SER A 171 10.46 -6.43 14.08
N SER A 172 9.74 -7.17 13.22
CA SER A 172 9.84 -7.05 11.76
C SER A 172 9.70 -5.63 11.23
N PHE A 173 8.60 -4.96 11.57
CA PHE A 173 8.36 -3.62 11.08
C PHE A 173 9.35 -2.58 11.63
N GLU A 174 9.75 -2.66 12.91
CA GLU A 174 10.78 -1.79 13.48
C GLU A 174 12.10 -1.88 12.70
N ALA A 175 12.55 -3.10 12.38
CA ALA A 175 13.75 -3.32 11.59
C ALA A 175 13.60 -2.79 10.14
N GLN A 176 12.41 -2.92 9.53
CA GLN A 176 12.12 -2.33 8.22
C GLN A 176 12.14 -0.80 8.25
N VAL A 177 11.67 -0.18 9.35
CA VAL A 177 11.71 1.27 9.56
C VAL A 177 13.15 1.76 9.67
N GLU A 178 14.01 1.06 10.42
CA GLU A 178 15.45 1.39 10.50
C GLU A 178 16.12 1.33 9.13
N ARG A 179 15.77 0.32 8.31
CA ARG A 179 16.27 0.24 6.93
C ARG A 179 15.74 1.40 6.06
N ALA A 180 14.48 1.79 6.23
CA ALA A 180 13.91 2.92 5.51
C ALA A 180 14.63 4.23 5.87
N GLU A 181 14.92 4.46 7.15
CA GLU A 181 15.69 5.61 7.64
C GLU A 181 17.08 5.67 6.98
N GLN A 182 17.78 4.53 6.86
CA GLN A 182 19.08 4.44 6.19
C GLN A 182 18.99 4.74 4.68
N VAL A 183 17.99 4.17 3.99
CA VAL A 183 17.74 4.41 2.56
C VAL A 183 17.50 5.89 2.30
N VAL A 184 16.65 6.52 3.11
CA VAL A 184 16.33 7.95 2.97
C VAL A 184 17.58 8.78 3.23
N ALA A 185 18.29 8.56 4.34
CA ALA A 185 19.45 9.35 4.74
C ALA A 185 20.61 9.29 3.73
N SER A 186 20.77 8.16 3.03
CA SER A 186 21.84 7.98 2.03
C SER A 186 21.52 8.57 0.66
N LEU A 187 20.28 8.96 0.39
CA LEU A 187 19.85 9.40 -0.94
C LEU A 187 20.03 10.93 -1.12
N PRO A 188 20.78 11.39 -2.15
CA PRO A 188 20.94 12.82 -2.44
C PRO A 188 19.59 13.52 -2.60
N ARG A 189 19.49 14.76 -2.11
CA ARG A 189 18.23 15.53 -2.09
C ARG A 189 17.66 15.71 -3.49
N GLU A 190 18.50 15.84 -4.51
CA GLU A 190 18.13 16.03 -5.91
C GLU A 190 17.41 14.80 -6.49
N ARG A 191 17.65 13.61 -5.90
CA ARG A 191 17.05 12.36 -6.37
C ARG A 191 15.75 12.07 -5.62
N ARG A 192 14.67 11.93 -6.40
CA ARG A 192 13.35 11.49 -5.91
C ARG A 192 13.37 10.03 -5.51
N LEU A 193 12.61 9.67 -4.49
CA LEU A 193 12.49 8.34 -3.94
C LEU A 193 11.08 7.81 -4.20
N PHE A 194 11.00 6.60 -4.73
CA PHE A 194 9.83 5.76 -4.59
C PHE A 194 10.21 4.62 -3.66
N LEU A 195 9.70 4.68 -2.43
CA LEU A 195 9.91 3.68 -1.41
C LEU A 195 8.66 2.80 -1.29
N PHE A 196 8.83 1.51 -1.52
CA PHE A 196 7.82 0.49 -1.26
C PHE A 196 8.21 -0.30 0.00
N VAL A 197 7.25 -0.48 0.92
CA VAL A 197 7.42 -1.29 2.13
C VAL A 197 6.31 -2.33 2.19
N ASN A 198 6.68 -3.61 2.17
CA ASN A 198 5.77 -4.73 2.42
C ASN A 198 5.89 -5.15 3.89
N VAL A 199 4.92 -4.72 4.70
CA VAL A 199 4.92 -4.90 6.16
C VAL A 199 4.35 -6.27 6.51
N PRO A 200 5.13 -7.19 7.08
CA PRO A 200 4.74 -8.59 7.27
C PRO A 200 4.03 -8.85 8.60
N SER A 201 3.96 -7.87 9.51
CA SER A 201 3.66 -8.11 10.93
C SER A 201 2.26 -8.66 11.20
N LEU A 202 1.30 -8.41 10.31
CA LEU A 202 -0.05 -8.97 10.43
C LEU A 202 -0.19 -10.34 9.77
N HIS A 203 0.76 -10.72 8.90
CA HIS A 203 0.80 -12.03 8.29
C HIS A 203 1.16 -13.10 9.33
N GLN A 204 0.60 -14.29 9.16
CA GLN A 204 0.87 -15.42 10.04
C GLN A 204 2.36 -15.82 10.02
N PRO A 205 2.94 -16.19 11.18
CA PRO A 205 2.37 -16.10 12.53
C PRO A 205 2.32 -14.66 13.07
N ASN A 206 1.22 -14.28 13.72
CA ASN A 206 1.06 -12.98 14.39
C ASN A 206 0.66 -13.08 15.88
N TRP A 207 0.46 -14.29 16.41
CA TRP A 207 0.11 -14.55 17.81
C TRP A 207 1.03 -13.87 18.82
N PHE A 208 2.33 -13.76 18.52
CA PHE A 208 3.32 -13.17 19.43
C PHE A 208 3.16 -11.65 19.63
N HIS A 209 2.31 -10.98 18.85
CA HIS A 209 1.99 -9.58 19.08
C HIS A 209 0.99 -9.36 20.22
N LEU A 210 0.21 -10.39 20.59
CA LEU A 210 -0.72 -10.34 21.71
C LEU A 210 -0.02 -10.74 23.01
N PRO A 211 0.05 -9.85 24.03
CA PRO A 211 0.67 -10.19 25.31
C PRO A 211 0.05 -11.44 25.94
N GLY A 212 0.88 -12.41 26.30
CA GLY A 212 0.46 -13.67 26.93
C GLY A 212 0.03 -14.77 25.96
N ALA A 213 -0.15 -14.48 24.68
CA ALA A 213 -0.43 -15.50 23.67
C ALA A 213 0.82 -16.32 23.34
N THR A 214 0.59 -17.58 22.98
CA THR A 214 1.62 -18.56 22.62
C THR A 214 1.34 -19.13 21.24
N ARG A 215 2.32 -19.87 20.70
CA ARG A 215 2.14 -20.61 19.45
C ARG A 215 0.97 -21.60 19.49
N ALA A 216 0.61 -22.13 20.67
CA ALA A 216 -0.48 -23.08 20.82
C ALA A 216 -1.87 -22.42 20.68
N ASP A 217 -1.98 -21.14 21.03
CA ASP A 217 -3.21 -20.35 20.86
C ASP A 217 -3.46 -20.04 19.38
N GLY A 218 -2.39 -19.92 18.59
CA GLY A 218 -2.47 -19.64 17.16
C GLY A 218 -2.88 -18.20 16.87
N ASP A 219 -3.03 -17.89 15.59
CA ASP A 219 -3.44 -16.55 15.15
C ASP A 219 -4.96 -16.41 15.17
N SER A 220 -5.43 -15.25 15.60
CA SER A 220 -6.83 -14.88 15.68
C SER A 220 -7.04 -13.43 15.24
N ARG A 221 -8.31 -12.99 15.27
CA ARG A 221 -8.64 -11.58 15.02
C ARG A 221 -8.02 -10.66 16.09
N GLU A 222 -7.92 -11.13 17.34
CA GLU A 222 -7.33 -10.40 18.46
C GLU A 222 -5.82 -10.22 18.29
N THR A 223 -5.10 -11.27 17.87
CA THR A 223 -3.65 -11.18 17.61
C THR A 223 -3.37 -10.32 16.38
N HIS A 224 -4.25 -10.36 15.38
CA HIS A 224 -4.22 -9.46 14.21
C HIS A 224 -4.38 -7.98 14.60
N ALA A 225 -5.30 -7.68 15.53
CA ALA A 225 -5.48 -6.33 16.06
C ALA A 225 -4.23 -5.86 16.84
N ALA A 226 -3.66 -6.72 17.69
CA ALA A 226 -2.44 -6.43 18.44
C ALA A 226 -1.23 -6.19 17.50
N ALA A 227 -1.16 -6.90 16.38
CA ALA A 227 -0.15 -6.70 15.35
C ALA A 227 -0.31 -5.33 14.65
N LEU A 228 -1.53 -4.86 14.39
CA LEU A 228 -1.75 -3.52 13.82
C LEU A 228 -1.35 -2.42 14.81
N GLU A 229 -1.65 -2.57 16.10
CA GLU A 229 -1.17 -1.65 17.13
C GLU A 229 0.35 -1.65 17.25
N TYR A 230 1.01 -2.80 17.04
CA TYR A 230 2.46 -2.86 16.91
C TYR A 230 2.95 -2.03 15.72
N VAL A 231 2.35 -2.20 14.54
CA VAL A 231 2.69 -1.37 13.37
C VAL A 231 2.50 0.12 13.66
N ASP A 232 1.38 0.51 14.28
CA ASP A 232 1.09 1.91 14.60
C ASP A 232 2.19 2.55 15.48
N ARG A 233 2.72 1.81 16.47
CA ARG A 233 3.81 2.32 17.34
C ARG A 233 5.04 2.77 16.56
N HIS A 234 5.33 2.17 15.41
CA HIS A 234 6.52 2.46 14.62
C HIS A 234 6.25 3.28 13.34
N ILE A 235 5.01 3.31 12.84
CA ILE A 235 4.73 3.90 11.52
C ILE A 235 5.00 5.42 11.46
N GLY A 236 4.88 6.11 12.59
CA GLY A 236 5.23 7.53 12.67
C GLY A 236 6.70 7.81 12.33
N ARG A 237 7.63 6.90 12.67
CA ARG A 237 9.05 6.99 12.28
C ARG A 237 9.23 6.84 10.77
N LEU A 238 8.51 5.89 10.15
CA LEU A 238 8.54 5.72 8.69
C LEU A 238 8.06 6.99 7.98
N PHE A 239 6.97 7.60 8.45
CA PHE A 239 6.44 8.82 7.87
C PHE A 239 7.40 10.00 8.04
N ALA A 240 7.98 10.16 9.23
CA ALA A 240 8.99 11.19 9.49
C ALA A 240 10.23 11.02 8.60
N ALA A 241 10.70 9.78 8.40
CA ALA A 241 11.78 9.49 7.46
C ALA A 241 11.37 9.86 6.03
N ALA A 242 10.21 9.39 5.57
CA ALA A 242 9.73 9.62 4.20
C ALA A 242 9.57 11.10 3.85
N SER A 243 9.21 11.97 4.81
CA SER A 243 9.09 13.40 4.58
C SER A 243 10.30 14.25 5.01
N SER A 244 11.37 13.64 5.53
CA SER A 244 12.54 14.37 6.05
C SER A 244 13.32 15.15 4.97
N ARG A 245 13.25 14.72 3.71
CA ARG A 245 14.00 15.36 2.60
C ARG A 245 13.13 16.22 1.72
N ARG A 246 11.88 15.82 1.48
CA ARG A 246 10.92 16.56 0.67
C ARG A 246 9.50 16.13 1.04
N ARG A 247 8.52 16.89 0.55
CA ARG A 247 7.12 16.48 0.63
C ARG A 247 6.96 15.10 -0.03
N CYS A 248 6.20 14.23 0.61
CA CYS A 248 6.00 12.85 0.18
C CYS A 248 4.50 12.57 0.02
N PHE A 249 4.13 11.95 -1.10
CA PHE A 249 2.79 11.40 -1.29
C PHE A 249 2.79 9.94 -0.84
N ALA A 250 2.06 9.65 0.24
CA ALA A 250 2.00 8.35 0.87
C ALA A 250 0.68 7.64 0.52
N ILE A 251 0.78 6.35 0.22
CA ILE A 251 -0.33 5.42 0.09
C ILE A 251 -0.12 4.34 1.13
N VAL A 252 -1.12 4.12 1.99
CA VAL A 252 -1.13 3.02 2.96
C VAL A 252 -2.37 2.19 2.67
N CYS A 253 -2.17 0.92 2.37
CA CYS A 253 -3.28 0.00 2.12
C CYS A 253 -2.93 -1.41 2.55
N SER A 254 -3.89 -2.33 2.43
CA SER A 254 -3.59 -3.75 2.43
C SER A 254 -3.65 -4.35 1.03
N ASP A 255 -2.89 -5.42 0.83
CA ASP A 255 -2.86 -6.19 -0.40
C ASP A 255 -4.01 -7.21 -0.48
N HIS A 256 -4.39 -7.79 0.65
CA HIS A 256 -5.59 -8.61 0.86
C HIS A 256 -5.87 -8.68 2.36
N GLY A 257 -6.96 -9.30 2.77
CA GLY A 257 -7.18 -9.67 4.18
C GLY A 257 -6.95 -11.16 4.44
N THR A 258 -7.39 -11.64 5.61
CA THR A 258 -7.34 -13.07 6.00
C THR A 258 -8.56 -13.46 6.83
N ALA A 259 -8.97 -14.72 6.71
CA ALA A 259 -10.01 -15.31 7.54
C ALA A 259 -9.42 -16.01 8.78
N TYR A 260 -10.13 -15.94 9.90
CA TYR A 260 -9.80 -16.57 11.18
C TYR A 260 -10.94 -17.51 11.64
N GLY A 261 -11.43 -18.35 10.73
CA GLY A 261 -12.62 -19.19 10.92
C GLY A 261 -13.92 -18.57 10.39
N ASP A 262 -13.86 -17.38 9.78
CA ASP A 262 -15.01 -16.69 9.20
C ASP A 262 -15.71 -17.61 8.17
N GLY A 263 -16.98 -17.94 8.42
CA GLY A 263 -17.74 -18.86 7.56
C GLY A 263 -17.14 -20.26 7.42
N GLY A 264 -16.29 -20.69 8.36
CA GLY A 264 -15.55 -21.96 8.30
C GLY A 264 -14.25 -21.89 7.49
N PHE A 265 -13.82 -20.70 7.05
CA PHE A 265 -12.59 -20.49 6.29
C PHE A 265 -11.48 -19.91 7.16
N THR A 266 -10.24 -20.32 6.89
CA THR A 266 -9.03 -19.79 7.53
C THR A 266 -7.98 -19.44 6.48
N GLY A 267 -7.29 -18.32 6.67
CA GLY A 267 -6.27 -17.82 5.76
C GLY A 267 -6.83 -16.99 4.61
N HIS A 268 -6.08 -16.95 3.50
CA HIS A 268 -6.38 -16.16 2.30
C HIS A 268 -6.27 -17.05 1.05
N ARG A 269 -6.40 -16.47 -0.16
CA ARG A 269 -6.67 -17.17 -1.44
C ARG A 269 -8.09 -17.74 -1.56
N LEU A 270 -9.07 -17.00 -1.06
CA LEU A 270 -10.47 -17.40 -1.04
C LEU A 270 -11.40 -16.21 -1.27
N GLY A 271 -12.62 -16.49 -1.77
CA GLY A 271 -13.64 -15.51 -2.16
C GLY A 271 -14.43 -14.90 -1.00
N HIS A 272 -13.85 -14.77 0.19
CA HIS A 272 -14.54 -14.28 1.39
C HIS A 272 -14.33 -12.78 1.59
N GLU A 273 -15.33 -12.07 2.15
CA GLU A 273 -15.26 -10.61 2.35
C GLU A 273 -14.06 -10.21 3.23
N ALA A 274 -13.74 -11.00 4.25
CA ALA A 274 -12.57 -10.79 5.11
C ALA A 274 -11.22 -10.81 4.35
N VAL A 275 -11.17 -11.38 3.14
CA VAL A 275 -9.96 -11.42 2.29
C VAL A 275 -9.98 -10.33 1.23
N TRP A 276 -11.16 -10.03 0.67
CA TRP A 276 -11.26 -9.07 -0.43
C TRP A 276 -11.45 -7.64 0.05
N THR A 277 -11.96 -7.41 1.26
CA THR A 277 -12.19 -6.06 1.78
C THR A 277 -10.99 -5.59 2.60
N VAL A 278 -10.34 -4.54 2.11
CA VAL A 278 -9.09 -4.00 2.64
C VAL A 278 -9.20 -2.51 2.96
N PRO A 279 -8.45 -2.03 3.96
CA PRO A 279 -8.31 -0.60 4.21
C PRO A 279 -7.40 0.06 3.17
N TYR A 280 -7.70 1.32 2.88
CA TYR A 280 -6.90 2.16 2.01
C TYR A 280 -6.92 3.61 2.50
N ALA A 281 -5.80 4.30 2.36
CA ALA A 281 -5.72 5.75 2.43
C ALA A 281 -4.55 6.26 1.59
N HIS A 282 -4.66 7.49 1.11
CA HIS A 282 -3.52 8.27 0.62
C HIS A 282 -3.56 9.69 1.18
N PHE A 283 -2.39 10.28 1.36
CA PHE A 283 -2.23 11.62 1.93
C PHE A 283 -0.85 12.20 1.63
N PHE A 284 -0.70 13.51 1.79
CA PHE A 284 0.60 14.16 1.75
C PHE A 284 1.22 14.20 3.14
N LEU A 285 2.50 13.84 3.21
CA LEU A 285 3.38 14.11 4.33
C LEU A 285 4.20 15.36 3.98
N GLU A 286 3.93 16.45 4.69
CA GLU A 286 4.66 17.70 4.49
C GLU A 286 6.12 17.56 4.91
N ALA A 287 7.00 18.27 4.21
CA ALA A 287 8.42 18.25 4.53
C ALA A 287 8.61 18.77 5.96
N SER A 288 9.34 18.01 6.78
CA SER A 288 9.76 18.49 8.09
C SER A 288 10.59 19.77 7.90
N ALA A 289 10.23 20.82 8.65
CA ALA A 289 10.95 22.09 8.64
C ALA A 289 12.38 21.94 9.19
#